data_AF-A0A352GIC9-F1
#
_entry.id   AF-A0A352GIC9-F1
#
_cell.length_a   1.000
_cell.length_b   1.000
_cell.length_c   1.000
_cell.angle_alpha   90.00
_cell.angle_beta   90.00
_cell.angle_gamma   90.00
#
_symmetry.space_group_name_H-M   'P 1'
#
loop_
_entity.id
_entity.type
_entity.pdbx_description
1 polymer ?
#
loop_
_entity_poly.entity_id
_entity_poly.type
_entity_poly.pdbx_seq_one_letter_code
_entity_poly.pdbx_strand_id
1 'polypeptide(L)' 'VVADRLRGALEYIAPERLIAAPDCGMKYLPREVAFGKLKAMVDGAAMVRAELG' A
#
# COMPACT_ATOMS: atom_id res chain seq x y z
N VAL A 1 -1.91 9.71 -0.12
CA VAL A 1 -1.89 8.95 -1.41
C VAL A 1 -2.06 7.45 -1.21
N VAL A 2 -1.09 6.70 -0.68
CA VAL A 2 -1.24 5.23 -0.54
C VAL A 2 -2.43 4.88 0.35
N ALA A 3 -2.50 5.44 1.56
CA ALA A 3 -3.60 5.20 2.48
C ALA A 3 -4.97 5.50 1.85
N ASP A 4 -5.09 6.62 1.13
CA ASP A 4 -6.35 7.00 0.45
C ASP A 4 -6.74 5.99 -0.63
N ARG A 5 -5.77 5.45 -1.39
CA ARG A 5 -6.03 4.38 -2.37
C ARG A 5 -6.49 3.09 -1.70
N LEU A 6 -5.89 2.71 -0.57
CA LEU A 6 -6.29 1.53 0.18
C LEU A 6 -7.70 1.70 0.76
N ARG A 7 -8.03 2.86 1.34
CA ARG A 7 -9.41 3.16 1.80
C ARG A 7 -10.42 3.07 0.67
N GLY A 8 -10.09 3.60 -0.51
CA GLY A 8 -10.94 3.47 -1.68
C GLY A 8 -11.18 2.00 -2.09
N ALA A 9 -10.20 1.12 -1.97
CA ALA A 9 -10.39 -0.31 -2.26
C ALA A 9 -11.32 -0.99 -1.22
N LEU A 10 -11.28 -0.56 0.03
CA LEU A 10 -12.12 -1.09 1.11
C LEU A 10 -13.61 -0.76 0.95
N GLU A 11 -13.97 0.18 0.06
CA GLU A 11 -15.37 0.41 -0.34
C GLU A 11 -15.95 -0.77 -1.13
N TYR A 12 -15.10 -1.63 -1.72
CA TYR A 12 -15.52 -2.69 -2.64
C TYR A 12 -15.21 -4.11 -2.14
N ILE A 13 -14.20 -4.28 -1.27
CA ILE A 13 -13.79 -5.57 -0.74
C ILE A 13 -13.54 -5.52 0.77
N ALA A 14 -13.79 -6.65 1.44
CA ALA A 14 -13.51 -6.80 2.87
C ALA A 14 -12.00 -6.66 3.16
N PRO A 15 -11.60 -6.10 4.33
CA PRO A 15 -10.21 -5.86 4.66
C PRO A 15 -9.29 -7.08 4.56
N GLU A 16 -9.80 -8.26 4.93
CA GLU A 16 -9.04 -9.52 4.94
C GLU A 16 -8.72 -10.03 3.53
N ARG A 17 -9.35 -9.44 2.50
CA ARG A 17 -9.15 -9.77 1.09
C ARG A 17 -8.23 -8.77 0.36
N LEU A 18 -7.86 -7.66 0.99
CA LEU A 18 -7.04 -6.62 0.37
C LEU A 18 -5.55 -6.87 0.65
N ILE A 19 -4.75 -6.97 -0.41
CA ILE A 19 -3.29 -7.03 -0.34
C ILE A 19 -2.72 -5.73 -0.89
N ALA A 20 -1.98 -4.99 -0.08
CA ALA A 20 -1.24 -3.82 -0.53
C ALA A 20 0.01 -4.27 -1.32
N ALA A 21 0.05 -3.97 -2.62
CA ALA A 21 1.15 -4.31 -3.50
C ALA A 21 1.42 -3.18 -4.51
N PRO A 22 2.65 -3.07 -5.04
CA PRO A 22 2.92 -2.23 -6.19
C PRO A 22 2.20 -2.76 -7.45
N ASP A 23 1.84 -1.86 -8.36
CA ASP A 23 1.17 -2.22 -9.61
C ASP A 23 1.99 -3.19 -10.48
N CYS A 24 3.33 -3.12 -10.42
CA CYS A 24 4.25 -3.97 -11.19
C CYS A 24 5.59 -4.13 -10.48
N GLY A 25 6.50 -4.91 -11.07
CA GLY A 25 7.86 -5.10 -10.60
C GLY A 25 8.70 -3.81 -10.64
N MET A 26 9.69 -3.74 -9.75
CA MET A 26 10.52 -2.54 -9.54
C MET A 26 11.95 -2.68 -10.11
N LYS A 27 12.19 -3.70 -10.96
CA LYS A 27 13.52 -4.04 -11.50
C LYS A 27 14.26 -2.86 -12.12
N TYR A 28 13.54 -1.96 -12.79
CA TYR A 28 14.11 -0.83 -13.52
C TYR A 28 14.26 0.45 -12.69
N LEU A 29 13.91 0.40 -11.39
CA LEU A 29 14.04 1.55 -10.50
C LEU A 29 15.37 1.51 -9.75
N PRO A 30 16.02 2.66 -9.50
CA PRO A 30 17.12 2.73 -8.56
C PRO A 30 16.70 2.18 -7.19
N ARG A 31 17.61 1.45 -6.52
CA ARG A 31 17.33 0.77 -5.26
C ARG A 31 16.68 1.69 -4.22
N GLU A 32 17.22 2.88 -4.05
CA GLU A 32 16.71 3.85 -3.06
C GLU A 32 15.29 4.33 -3.39
N VAL A 33 14.96 4.48 -4.68
CA VAL A 33 13.60 4.81 -5.12
C VAL A 33 12.65 3.66 -4.84
N ALA A 34 13.06 2.43 -5.14
CA ALA A 34 12.25 1.25 -4.85
C ALA A 34 11.99 1.09 -3.35
N PHE A 35 13.04 1.24 -2.54
CA PHE A 35 12.94 1.17 -1.08
C PHE A 35 12.00 2.25 -0.52
N GLY A 36 12.16 3.51 -0.94
CA GLY A 36 11.30 4.60 -0.49
C GLY A 36 9.82 4.39 -0.84
N LYS A 37 9.53 3.87 -2.04
CA LYS A 37 8.17 3.52 -2.46
C LYS A 37 7.58 2.38 -1.63
N LEU A 38 8.35 1.33 -1.37
CA LEU A 38 7.90 0.22 -0.52
C LEU A 38 7.68 0.68 0.92
N LYS A 39 8.55 1.53 1.47
CA LYS A 39 8.37 2.13 2.79
C LYS A 39 7.06 2.93 2.85
N ALA A 40 6.83 3.82 1.90
CA ALA A 40 5.58 4.58 1.82
C ALA A 40 4.33 3.69 1.70
N MET A 41 4.44 2.57 0.99
CA MET A 41 3.37 1.57 0.87
C MET A 41 3.05 0.92 2.22
N VAL A 42 4.08 0.44 2.93
CA VAL A 42 3.93 -0.21 4.24
C VAL A 42 3.43 0.78 5.29
N ASP A 43 3.95 2.00 5.32
CA ASP A 43 3.51 3.05 6.24
C ASP A 43 2.03 3.39 6.00
N GLY A 44 1.62 3.53 4.73
CA GLY A 44 0.22 3.76 4.37
C GLY A 44 -0.69 2.59 4.75
N ALA A 45 -0.25 1.35 4.55
CA ALA A 45 -1.00 0.16 4.99
C ALA A 45 -1.10 0.06 6.51
N ALA A 46 -0.05 0.45 7.25
CA ALA A 46 -0.08 0.48 8.70
C ALA A 46 -1.07 1.51 9.25
N MET A 47 -1.15 2.70 8.64
CA MET A 47 -2.15 3.72 8.98
C MET A 47 -3.57 3.17 8.83
N VAL A 48 -3.90 2.61 7.66
CA VAL A 48 -5.25 2.07 7.40
C VAL A 48 -5.56 0.89 8.31
N ARG A 49 -4.59 0.01 8.59
CA ARG A 49 -4.80 -1.10 9.52
C ARG A 49 -5.14 -0.63 10.94
N ALA A 50 -4.50 0.45 11.42
CA ALA A 50 -4.80 1.02 12.72
C ALA A 50 -6.22 1.62 12.81
N GLU A 51 -6.83 1.98 11.68
CA GLU A 51 -8.20 2.50 11.60
C GLU A 51 -9.26 1.38 11.66
N LEU A 52 -8.88 0.13 11.38
CA LEU A 52 -9.79 -1.01 11.27
C LEU A 52 -10.05 -1.77 12.59
N GLY A 53 -9.25 -1.51 13.63
CA GLY A 53 -9.34 -2.20 14.93
C GLY A 53 -8.42 -3.39 15.05
#